data_AF-A0A969Q4U0-F1
#
_entry.id   AF-A0A969Q4U0-F1
#
_cell.length_a   1.000
_cell.length_b   1.000
_cell.length_c   1.000
_cell.angle_alpha   90.00
_cell.angle_beta   90.00
_cell.angle_gamma   90.00
#
_symmetry.space_group_name_H-M   'P 1'
#
loop_
_entity.id
_entity.type
_entity.pdbx_description
1 polymer ?
#
loop_
_entity_poly.entity_id
_entity_poly.type
_entity_poly.pdbx_seq_one_letter_code
_entity_poly.pdbx_strand_id
1 'polypeptide(L)'
;MRDGHQTAVEDEHRLHYHAGELLNFANIESEWPLFYTYLLVDAEMRGDTRGSDGWASRLEPLFQYVNDLPLLPELYIVPEDKVEAETRAPGSQDRVPNGNIPLLWAQSQWILGALMRDKLLDPADIDPLGRRHHLHARPPHANSVLCGCRRCGVSCQIGRPWLEC
;
A
#
# COMPACT_ATOMS: atom_id res chain seq x y z
N MET A 1 -4.30 -10.70 -8.40
CA MET A 1 -5.38 -9.70 -8.50
C MET A 1 -5.25 -9.11 -9.89
N ARG A 2 -6.30 -9.15 -10.71
CA ARG A 2 -6.27 -8.64 -12.09
C ARG A 2 -6.88 -7.25 -12.04
N ASP A 3 -6.06 -6.24 -12.22
CA ASP A 3 -6.50 -4.85 -12.18
C ASP A 3 -6.95 -4.43 -13.59
N GLY A 4 -8.23 -4.10 -13.72
CA GLY A 4 -8.79 -3.59 -14.98
C GLY A 4 -8.74 -2.06 -15.07
N HIS A 5 -8.34 -1.37 -14.01
CA HIS A 5 -8.44 0.08 -13.93
C HIS A 5 -7.55 0.78 -14.97
N GLN A 6 -8.17 1.68 -15.74
CA GLN A 6 -7.63 2.46 -16.86
C GLN A 6 -6.90 1.62 -17.91
N THR A 7 -7.24 0.33 -18.00
CA THR A 7 -6.78 -0.51 -19.11
C THR A 7 -7.51 -0.06 -20.37
N ALA A 8 -6.88 -0.09 -21.54
CA ALA A 8 -7.50 0.37 -22.80
C ALA A 8 -8.80 -0.38 -23.19
N VAL A 9 -9.07 -1.55 -22.57
CA VAL A 9 -10.27 -2.37 -22.80
C VAL A 9 -11.36 -2.09 -21.75
N GLU A 10 -11.10 -1.24 -20.76
CA GLU A 10 -12.07 -0.88 -19.71
C GLU A 10 -13.13 0.10 -20.24
N ASP A 11 -14.40 -0.14 -19.87
CA ASP A 11 -15.48 0.83 -20.05
C ASP A 11 -15.55 1.77 -18.84
N GLU A 12 -14.95 2.95 -18.96
CA GLU A 12 -14.85 3.97 -17.91
C GLU A 12 -16.21 4.51 -17.40
N HIS A 13 -17.31 4.28 -18.15
CA HIS A 13 -18.64 4.77 -17.76
C HIS A 13 -19.38 3.83 -16.80
N ARG A 14 -18.78 2.69 -16.46
CA ARG A 14 -19.44 1.65 -15.67
C ARG A 14 -18.83 1.54 -14.27
N LEU A 15 -19.69 1.63 -13.26
CA LEU A 15 -19.31 1.55 -11.85
C LEU A 15 -18.79 0.18 -11.41
N HIS A 16 -19.21 -0.90 -12.08
CA HIS A 16 -18.88 -2.27 -11.69
C HIS A 16 -18.67 -3.18 -12.92
N TYR A 17 -17.65 -4.04 -12.82
CA TYR A 17 -17.40 -5.12 -13.78
C TYR A 17 -18.49 -6.20 -13.71
N HIS A 18 -18.79 -6.80 -14.86
CA HIS A 18 -19.58 -8.01 -14.96
C HIS A 18 -18.81 -9.25 -14.49
N ALA A 19 -19.56 -10.29 -14.11
CA ALA A 19 -18.98 -11.59 -13.77
C ALA A 19 -18.18 -12.14 -14.95
N GLY A 20 -16.88 -12.37 -14.74
CA GLY A 20 -15.95 -12.88 -15.76
C GLY A 20 -15.17 -11.82 -16.53
N GLU A 21 -15.53 -10.54 -16.45
CA GLU A 21 -14.87 -9.44 -17.17
C GLU A 21 -13.43 -9.22 -16.71
N LEU A 22 -13.12 -9.52 -15.44
CA LEU A 22 -11.76 -9.52 -14.90
C LEU A 22 -10.79 -10.48 -15.62
N LEU A 23 -11.29 -11.47 -16.37
CA LEU A 23 -10.45 -12.35 -17.18
C LEU A 23 -9.89 -11.63 -18.41
N ASN A 24 -10.59 -10.61 -18.91
CA ASN A 24 -10.19 -9.88 -20.11
C ASN A 24 -8.98 -8.97 -19.85
N PHE A 25 -8.74 -8.59 -18.59
CA PHE A 25 -7.60 -7.78 -18.18
C PHE A 25 -6.36 -8.62 -17.84
N ALA A 26 -6.46 -9.95 -17.90
CA ALA A 26 -5.33 -10.81 -17.58
C ALA A 26 -4.16 -10.52 -18.54
N ASN A 27 -2.99 -10.24 -17.97
CA ASN A 27 -1.73 -9.94 -18.65
C ASN A 27 -1.58 -8.54 -19.26
N ILE A 28 -2.64 -7.73 -19.23
CA ILE A 28 -2.61 -6.33 -19.70
C ILE A 28 -2.79 -5.34 -18.55
N GLU A 29 -2.60 -5.81 -17.31
CA GLU A 29 -2.81 -5.00 -16.12
C GLU A 29 -1.90 -3.77 -16.12
N SER A 30 -2.46 -2.68 -15.60
CA SER A 30 -1.75 -1.43 -15.33
C SER A 30 -0.68 -1.64 -14.26
N GLU A 31 0.49 -1.06 -14.46
CA GLU A 31 1.59 -1.09 -13.49
C GLU A 31 1.59 0.21 -12.68
N TRP A 32 1.64 0.08 -11.36
CA TRP A 32 1.51 1.20 -10.43
C TRP A 32 2.85 1.50 -9.74
N PRO A 33 3.57 2.58 -10.11
CA PRO A 33 4.79 3.01 -9.42
C PRO A 33 4.58 3.25 -7.92
N LEU A 34 3.34 3.57 -7.51
CA LEU A 34 2.91 3.74 -6.13
C LEU A 34 3.34 2.58 -5.21
N PHE A 35 3.32 1.32 -5.67
CA PHE A 35 3.72 0.21 -4.80
C PHE A 35 5.22 0.23 -4.48
N TYR A 36 6.05 0.70 -5.40
CA TYR A 36 7.49 0.83 -5.13
C TYR A 36 7.78 1.93 -4.13
N THR A 37 7.00 3.03 -4.13
CA THR A 37 7.18 4.10 -3.12
C THR A 37 6.78 3.62 -1.73
N TYR A 38 5.76 2.76 -1.61
CA TYR A 38 5.45 2.07 -0.36
C TYR A 38 6.59 1.19 0.14
N LEU A 39 7.14 0.36 -0.74
CA LEU A 39 8.25 -0.54 -0.40
C LEU A 39 9.52 0.22 -0.01
N LEU A 40 9.75 1.38 -0.63
CA LEU A 40 10.83 2.30 -0.28
C LEU A 40 10.65 2.83 1.16
N VAL A 41 9.49 3.39 1.48
CA VAL A 41 9.20 3.93 2.83
C VAL A 41 9.27 2.81 3.87
N ASP A 42 8.73 1.63 3.57
CA ASP A 42 8.78 0.47 4.46
C ASP A 42 10.22 -0.03 4.69
N ALA A 43 11.08 0.00 3.68
CA ALA A 43 12.51 -0.30 3.84
C ALA A 43 13.19 0.72 4.77
N GLU A 44 12.94 2.01 4.58
CA GLU A 44 13.49 3.07 5.46
C GLU A 44 12.99 2.94 6.90
N MET A 45 11.69 2.68 7.10
CA MET A 45 11.10 2.51 8.44
C MET A 45 11.67 1.31 9.22
N ARG A 46 12.16 0.29 8.49
CA ARG A 46 12.82 -0.91 9.04
C ARG A 46 14.34 -0.80 9.11
N GLY A 47 14.93 0.25 8.54
CA GLY A 47 16.39 0.38 8.42
C GLY A 47 17.02 -0.61 7.44
N ASP A 48 16.26 -1.15 6.48
CA ASP A 48 16.77 -2.02 5.42
C ASP A 48 17.38 -1.19 4.29
N THR A 49 18.66 -0.88 4.42
CA THR A 49 19.39 -0.05 3.45
C THR A 49 19.44 -0.69 2.06
N ARG A 50 19.66 -2.01 1.99
CA ARG A 50 19.71 -2.74 0.72
C ARG A 50 18.36 -2.73 0.00
N GLY A 51 17.28 -2.95 0.75
CA GLY A 51 15.93 -2.84 0.23
C GLY A 51 15.64 -1.43 -0.28
N SER A 52 16.01 -0.43 0.51
CA SER A 52 15.82 0.97 0.16
C SER A 52 16.52 1.31 -1.16
N ASP A 53 17.79 0.97 -1.32
CA ASP A 53 18.54 1.22 -2.57
C ASP A 53 17.94 0.46 -3.75
N GLY A 54 17.56 -0.80 -3.54
CA GLY A 54 16.92 -1.61 -4.57
C GLY A 54 15.61 -1.02 -5.08
N TRP A 55 14.78 -0.46 -4.20
CA TRP A 55 13.52 0.17 -4.59
C TRP A 55 13.72 1.56 -5.21
N ALA A 56 14.68 2.34 -4.70
CA ALA A 56 15.03 3.64 -5.28
C ALA A 56 15.53 3.49 -6.73
N SER A 57 16.43 2.54 -7.01
CA SER A 57 16.91 2.27 -8.37
C SER A 57 15.83 1.77 -9.32
N ARG A 58 14.82 1.05 -8.81
CA ARG A 58 13.66 0.61 -9.63
C ARG A 58 12.69 1.75 -9.93
N LEU A 59 12.62 2.77 -9.07
CA LEU A 59 11.81 3.97 -9.28
C LEU A 59 12.45 4.94 -10.28
N GLU A 60 13.78 5.01 -10.32
CA GLU A 60 14.54 5.92 -11.19
C GLU A 60 14.09 5.92 -12.66
N PRO A 61 13.94 4.78 -13.37
CA PRO A 61 13.47 4.77 -14.75
C PRO A 61 11.98 5.10 -14.91
N LEU A 62 11.21 5.17 -13.82
CA LEU A 62 9.76 5.41 -13.85
C LEU A 62 9.39 6.89 -13.73
N PHE A 63 10.35 7.78 -13.50
CA PHE A 63 10.10 9.22 -13.46
C PHE A 63 9.87 9.80 -14.85
N GLN A 64 8.87 10.66 -14.95
CA GLN A 64 8.57 11.47 -16.11
C GLN A 64 9.01 12.91 -15.82
N TYR A 65 9.80 13.49 -16.71
CA TYR A 65 10.31 14.86 -16.53
C TYR A 65 9.32 15.87 -17.11
N VAL A 66 8.72 16.68 -16.24
CA VAL A 66 7.79 17.75 -16.61
C VAL A 66 8.31 19.06 -16.02
N ASN A 67 8.61 20.06 -16.86
CA ASN A 67 9.26 21.31 -16.45
C ASN A 67 10.53 21.05 -15.62
N ASP A 68 11.37 20.11 -16.07
CA ASP A 68 12.62 19.67 -15.41
C ASP A 68 12.43 19.02 -14.02
N LEU A 69 11.20 18.73 -13.60
CA LEU A 69 10.90 18.03 -12.35
C LEU A 69 10.66 16.54 -12.61
N PRO A 70 11.29 15.63 -11.83
CA PRO A 70 11.02 14.20 -11.91
C PRO A 70 9.70 13.87 -11.19
N LEU A 71 8.68 13.48 -11.95
CA LEU A 71 7.34 13.21 -11.45
C LEU A 71 6.93 11.76 -11.70
N LEU A 72 6.30 11.13 -10.71
CA LEU A 72 5.74 9.78 -10.88
C LEU A 72 4.34 9.85 -11.49
N PRO A 73 4.06 9.11 -12.58
CA PRO A 73 2.72 8.95 -13.09
C PRO A 73 1.87 8.08 -12.13
N GLU A 74 0.56 8.10 -12.32
CA GLU A 74 -0.34 7.18 -11.61
C GLU A 74 -0.11 5.73 -12.06
N LEU A 75 -0.08 5.52 -13.38
CA LEU A 75 -0.01 4.20 -14.00
C LEU A 75 0.92 4.18 -15.20
N TYR A 76 1.44 2.98 -15.49
CA TYR A 76 1.95 2.59 -16.79
C TYR A 76 0.98 1.58 -17.42
N ILE A 77 0.48 1.91 -18.61
CA ILE A 77 -0.55 1.13 -19.31
C ILE A 77 -0.04 0.59 -20.63
N VAL A 78 -0.62 -0.53 -21.08
CA VAL A 78 -0.40 -1.02 -22.45
C VAL A 78 -1.15 -0.11 -23.42
N PRO A 79 -0.49 0.46 -24.44
CA PRO A 79 -1.18 1.22 -25.49
C PRO A 79 -2.28 0.39 -26.17
N GLU A 80 -3.40 1.01 -26.52
CA GLU A 80 -4.57 0.35 -27.11
C GLU A 80 -4.21 -0.48 -28.34
N ASP A 81 -3.36 0.06 -29.22
CA ASP A 81 -2.89 -0.59 -30.44
C ASP A 81 -2.01 -1.84 -30.19
N LYS A 82 -1.53 -2.01 -28.96
CA LYS A 82 -0.62 -3.10 -28.56
C LYS A 82 -1.26 -4.13 -27.64
N VAL A 83 -2.50 -3.92 -27.20
CA VAL A 83 -3.23 -4.82 -26.30
C VAL A 83 -3.30 -6.24 -26.84
N GLU A 84 -3.63 -6.42 -28.12
CA GLU A 84 -3.73 -7.74 -28.74
C GLU A 84 -2.39 -8.48 -28.79
N ALA A 85 -1.28 -7.76 -28.94
CA ALA A 85 0.05 -8.33 -28.97
C ALA A 85 0.48 -8.77 -27.56
N GLU A 86 0.25 -7.92 -26.56
CA GLU A 86 0.53 -8.22 -25.15
C GLU A 86 -0.32 -9.40 -24.65
N THR A 87 -1.59 -9.47 -25.05
CA THR A 87 -2.49 -10.57 -24.68
C THR A 87 -2.00 -11.92 -25.21
N ARG A 88 -1.42 -11.92 -26.42
CA ARG A 88 -0.85 -13.14 -27.03
C ARG A 88 0.49 -13.54 -26.43
N ALA A 89 1.31 -12.58 -26.04
CA ALA A 89 2.63 -12.78 -25.44
C ALA A 89 2.84 -11.80 -24.27
N PRO A 90 2.48 -12.18 -23.03
CA PRO A 90 2.60 -11.33 -21.86
C PRO A 90 4.02 -10.80 -21.65
N GLY A 91 4.16 -9.51 -21.35
CA GLY A 91 5.44 -8.83 -21.16
C GLY A 91 6.22 -8.55 -22.45
N SER A 92 5.56 -8.60 -23.61
CA SER A 92 6.19 -8.31 -24.91
C SER A 92 6.15 -6.85 -25.31
N GLN A 93 5.23 -6.07 -24.72
CA GLN A 93 5.00 -4.68 -25.07
C GLN A 93 5.46 -3.73 -23.97
N ASP A 94 6.13 -2.65 -24.38
CA ASP A 94 6.45 -1.54 -23.48
C ASP A 94 5.17 -0.80 -23.09
N ARG A 95 5.07 -0.48 -21.79
CA ARG A 95 3.98 0.32 -21.23
C ARG A 95 4.33 1.81 -21.25
N VAL A 96 3.31 2.65 -21.37
CA VAL A 96 3.45 4.11 -21.41
C VAL A 96 2.80 4.73 -20.18
N PRO A 97 3.34 5.83 -19.64
CA PRO A 97 2.73 6.52 -18.52
C PRO A 97 1.36 7.07 -18.91
N ASN A 98 0.40 7.04 -17.98
CA ASN A 98 -0.90 7.69 -18.19
C ASN A 98 -0.79 9.23 -18.10
N GLY A 99 -1.88 9.93 -18.38
CA GLY A 99 -1.90 11.40 -18.37
C GLY A 99 -1.86 12.05 -16.99
N ASN A 100 -2.04 11.29 -15.91
CA ASN A 100 -2.08 11.81 -14.55
C ASN A 100 -0.67 11.90 -13.96
N ILE A 101 0.02 13.00 -14.25
CA ILE A 101 1.40 13.24 -13.85
C ILE A 101 1.51 14.61 -13.14
N PRO A 102 1.83 14.67 -11.84
CA PRO A 102 2.14 13.56 -10.96
C PRO A 102 0.88 12.93 -10.36
N LEU A 103 0.94 11.63 -10.04
CA LEU A 103 0.09 11.09 -8.99
C LEU A 103 0.58 11.63 -7.65
N LEU A 104 -0.16 12.58 -7.07
CA LEU A 104 0.21 13.23 -5.82
C LEU A 104 0.50 12.22 -4.69
N TRP A 105 -0.26 11.12 -4.63
CA TRP A 105 -0.05 10.08 -3.63
C TRP A 105 1.32 9.41 -3.78
N ALA A 106 1.64 8.89 -4.97
CA ALA A 106 2.94 8.28 -5.23
C ALA A 106 4.08 9.28 -5.03
N GLN A 107 3.92 10.51 -5.53
CA GLN A 107 4.92 11.56 -5.38
C GLN A 107 5.18 11.89 -3.91
N SER A 108 4.13 12.00 -3.08
CA SER A 108 4.28 12.29 -1.65
C SER A 108 5.02 11.17 -0.90
N GLN A 109 4.75 9.91 -1.24
CA GLN A 109 5.44 8.75 -0.65
C GLN A 109 6.90 8.69 -1.10
N TRP A 110 7.19 8.99 -2.37
CA TRP A 110 8.58 9.10 -2.83
C TRP A 110 9.33 10.21 -2.10
N ILE A 111 8.77 11.42 -1.98
CA ILE A 111 9.40 12.53 -1.24
C ILE A 111 9.71 12.09 0.19
N LEU A 112 8.75 11.45 0.87
CA LEU A 112 8.95 10.94 2.22
C LEU A 112 10.12 9.94 2.28
N GLY A 113 10.14 8.94 1.38
CA GLY A 113 11.23 7.98 1.31
C GLY A 113 12.59 8.61 1.00
N ALA A 114 12.64 9.61 0.11
CA ALA A 114 13.85 10.34 -0.23
C ALA A 114 14.39 11.14 0.96
N LEU A 115 13.54 11.86 1.69
CA LEU A 115 13.93 12.59 2.90
C LEU A 115 14.49 11.64 3.99
N MET A 116 13.90 10.46 4.15
CA MET A 116 14.39 9.45 5.09
C MET A 116 15.73 8.84 4.66
N ARG A 117 15.89 8.58 3.36
CA ARG A 117 17.17 8.12 2.77
C ARG A 117 18.30 9.11 3.01
N ASP A 118 18.01 10.39 2.79
CA ASP A 118 18.95 11.50 2.97
C ASP A 118 19.16 11.87 4.45
N LYS A 119 18.54 11.13 5.38
CA LYS A 119 18.62 11.33 6.84
C LYS A 119 18.18 12.73 7.28
N LEU A 120 17.25 13.32 6.51
CA LEU A 120 16.53 14.54 6.86
C LEU A 120 15.29 14.24 7.71
N LEU A 121 14.79 13.00 7.64
CA LEU A 121 13.75 12.47 8.50
C LEU A 121 14.19 11.11 9.08
N ASP A 122 13.91 10.91 10.36
CA ASP A 122 14.06 9.63 11.03
C ASP A 122 12.72 8.89 11.11
N PRO A 123 12.70 7.55 11.22
CA PRO A 123 11.47 6.79 11.45
C PRO A 123 10.68 7.24 12.70
N ALA A 124 11.34 7.89 13.66
CA ALA A 124 10.70 8.46 14.84
C ALA A 124 9.88 9.73 14.54
N ASP A 125 10.18 10.46 13.46
CA ASP A 125 9.38 11.62 13.04
C ASP A 125 8.03 11.18 12.47
N ILE A 126 7.97 9.99 11.87
CA ILE A 126 6.77 9.41 11.26
C ILE A 126 5.97 8.56 12.26
N ASP A 127 6.67 7.78 13.09
CA ASP A 127 6.08 6.94 14.13
C ASP A 127 6.74 7.20 15.49
N PRO A 128 6.43 8.35 16.14
CA PRO A 128 7.07 8.78 17.39
C PRO A 128 6.77 7.86 18.58
N LEU A 129 5.67 7.10 18.49
CA LEU A 129 5.28 6.15 19.54
C LEU A 129 5.82 4.73 19.27
N GLY A 130 6.55 4.52 18.18
CA GLY A 130 7.11 3.21 17.84
C GLY A 130 6.06 2.11 17.66
N ARG A 131 4.82 2.46 17.25
CA ARG A 131 3.72 1.48 17.13
C ARG A 131 4.04 0.34 16.17
N ARG A 132 4.94 0.56 15.20
CA ARG A 132 5.40 -0.50 14.28
C ARG A 132 6.05 -1.70 14.99
N HIS A 133 6.60 -1.50 16.19
CA HIS A 133 7.20 -2.57 17.00
C HIS A 133 6.17 -3.31 17.88
N HIS A 134 4.93 -2.81 17.94
CA HIS A 134 3.87 -3.30 18.80
C HIS A 134 2.71 -3.93 18.02
N LEU A 135 2.98 -4.44 16.81
CA LEU A 135 1.99 -5.09 15.94
C LEU A 135 1.54 -6.48 16.43
N HIS A 136 2.18 -7.03 17.46
CA HIS A 136 1.71 -8.27 18.08
C HIS A 136 0.32 -8.08 18.68
N ALA A 137 -0.53 -9.11 18.50
CA ALA A 137 -1.93 -9.11 18.91
C ALA A 137 -2.08 -8.56 20.33
N ARG A 138 -2.86 -7.49 20.48
CA ARG A 138 -3.42 -7.15 21.79
C ARG A 138 -4.09 -8.43 22.29
N PRO A 139 -3.77 -8.93 23.50
CA PRO A 139 -4.56 -10.00 24.09
C PRO A 139 -6.03 -9.55 24.02
N PRO A 140 -6.97 -10.47 23.72
CA PRO A 140 -8.39 -10.12 23.65
C PRO A 140 -8.69 -9.31 24.90
N HIS A 141 -9.35 -8.17 24.72
CA HIS A 141 -9.77 -7.33 25.83
C HIS A 141 -10.56 -8.20 26.79
N ALA A 142 -9.93 -8.64 27.87
CA ALA A 142 -10.66 -9.16 29.01
C ALA A 142 -11.43 -7.94 29.50
N ASN A 143 -12.72 -7.87 29.16
CA ASN A 143 -13.64 -6.94 29.79
C ASN A 143 -13.77 -7.35 31.26
N SER A 144 -12.74 -7.11 32.06
CA SER A 144 -12.84 -7.13 33.51
C SER A 144 -13.58 -5.85 33.89
N VAL A 145 -14.92 -5.92 33.81
CA VAL A 145 -15.77 -5.00 34.54
C VAL A 145 -15.45 -5.22 36.02
N LEU A 146 -14.62 -4.35 36.58
CA LEU A 146 -14.42 -4.28 38.02
C LEU A 146 -15.73 -3.75 38.61
N CYS A 147 -16.64 -4.65 38.98
CA CYS A 147 -17.82 -4.31 39.75
C CYS A 147 -17.36 -4.03 41.18
N GLY A 148 -17.05 -2.76 41.47
CA GLY A 148 -16.74 -2.30 42.81
C GLY A 148 -18.00 -2.32 43.68
N CYS A 149 -18.23 -3.41 44.41
CA CYS A 149 -19.24 -3.44 45.46
C CYS A 149 -18.76 -2.56 46.63
N ARG A 150 -19.33 -1.35 46.79
CA ARG A 150 -19.00 -0.44 47.90
C ARG A 150 -19.53 -0.89 49.28
N ARG A 151 -19.97 -2.14 49.44
CA ARG A 151 -20.69 -2.56 50.66
C ARG A 151 -20.22 -3.84 51.34
N CYS A 152 -19.27 -4.58 50.80
CA CYS A 152 -18.71 -5.74 51.49
C CYS A 152 -17.20 -5.82 51.25
N GLY A 153 -16.42 -5.73 52.33
CA GLY A 153 -14.96 -5.83 52.31
C GLY A 153 -14.45 -7.26 52.11
N VAL A 154 -14.92 -7.96 51.07
CA VAL A 154 -14.46 -9.31 50.73
C VAL A 154 -14.07 -9.35 49.26
N SER A 155 -12.83 -9.77 48.98
CA SER A 155 -12.32 -9.95 47.61
C SER A 155 -13.06 -11.09 46.92
N CYS A 156 -13.80 -10.78 45.85
CA CYS A 156 -14.44 -11.79 45.02
C CYS A 156 -13.39 -12.47 44.12
N GLN A 157 -13.11 -13.75 44.34
CA GLN A 157 -12.29 -14.55 43.42
C GLN A 157 -13.14 -15.05 42.25
N ILE A 158 -12.64 -14.85 41.03
CA ILE A 158 -13.32 -15.17 39.77
C ILE A 158 -13.28 -16.69 39.55
N GLY A 159 -14.43 -17.32 39.28
CA GLY A 159 -14.48 -18.69 38.71
C GLY A 159 -15.52 -19.66 39.23
N ARG A 160 -16.44 -19.30 40.14
CA ARG A 160 -17.52 -20.22 40.56
C ARG A 160 -18.80 -20.00 39.75
N PRO A 161 -19.44 -21.06 39.21
CA PRO A 161 -20.76 -20.97 38.59
C PRO A 161 -21.80 -20.57 39.64
N TRP A 162 -22.76 -19.75 39.23
CA TRP A 162 -23.91 -19.33 40.04
C TRP A 162 -24.84 -20.51 40.32
N LEU A 163 -24.62 -21.22 41.42
CA LEU A 163 -25.60 -22.00 42.18
C LEU A 163 -24.90 -22.43 43.48
N GLU A 164 -25.60 -22.26 44.60
CA GLU A 164 -25.17 -22.47 46.00
C GLU A 164 -24.73 -21.18 46.74
N CYS A 165 -25.75 -20.38 47.08
CA CYS A 165 -25.88 -19.87 48.45
C CYS A 165 -26.51 -20.96 49.32
#